data_AF-A0A7C5WCZ4-F1
#
_entry.id   AF-A0A7C5WCZ4-F1
#
_cell.length_a   1.000
_cell.length_b   1.000
_cell.length_c   1.000
_cell.angle_alpha   90.00
_cell.angle_beta   90.00
_cell.angle_gamma   90.00
#
_symmetry.space_group_name_H-M   'P 1'
#
loop_
_entity.id
_entity.type
_entity.pdbx_description
1 polymer ?
#
loop_
_entity_poly.entity_id
_entity_poly.type
_entity_poly.pdbx_seq_one_letter_code
_entity_poly.pdbx_strand_id
1 'polypeptide(L)'
;MYLIIHSAFYKKPPLSAVYTRIFKVTSTIADLEDSDSIESHHISEAVQYRMMDRGCFRGKKLTDVIQKYYDNCMIVFDSSTLILLAKIDMLELFVNDLSGKILIPEKVKRESCDVSAIEVPFILKLIEKKKIKVSHVKGKKEIRKLMDDFHLDSGEAEAIALALQKGYKIIATDDRNAIKACRLLNLDFITAISVLIRAYEKKVIGKEEALAKLERLVSEGRYSKKIINDARARIKGGN
;
A
#
# COMPACT_ATOMS: atom_id res chain seq x y z
N MET A 1 -20.06 2.56 6.81
CA MET A 1 -19.83 2.28 5.36
C MET A 1 -18.36 2.39 4.91
N TYR A 2 -17.56 3.33 5.42
CA TYR A 2 -16.12 3.48 5.07
C TYR A 2 -15.20 2.31 5.56
N LEU A 3 -15.62 1.59 6.61
CA LEU A 3 -14.90 0.42 7.15
C LEU A 3 -15.00 -0.85 6.30
N ILE A 4 -16.05 -0.99 5.47
CA ILE A 4 -16.31 -2.22 4.71
C ILE A 4 -15.35 -2.33 3.51
N ILE A 5 -15.03 -1.20 2.86
CA ILE A 5 -14.13 -1.14 1.70
C ILE A 5 -12.67 -1.42 2.11
N HIS A 6 -12.26 -0.98 3.31
CA HIS A 6 -10.89 -1.18 3.80
C HIS A 6 -10.55 -2.66 4.06
N SER A 7 -11.54 -3.45 4.49
CA SER A 7 -11.40 -4.91 4.70
C SER A 7 -11.19 -5.68 3.40
N ALA A 8 -11.63 -5.13 2.26
CA ALA A 8 -11.58 -5.80 0.97
C ALA A 8 -10.16 -5.82 0.38
N PHE A 9 -9.32 -4.83 0.70
CA PHE A 9 -7.97 -4.67 0.13
C PHE A 9 -6.81 -5.24 0.96
N TYR A 10 -7.08 -5.97 2.06
CA TYR A 10 -6.04 -6.69 2.86
C TYR A 10 -6.38 -8.13 3.29
N LYS A 11 -6.95 -8.99 2.45
CA LYS A 11 -6.98 -10.44 2.75
C LYS A 11 -5.61 -11.10 2.53
N LYS A 12 -4.87 -11.14 3.66
CA LYS A 12 -3.63 -11.86 4.09
C LYS A 12 -2.32 -11.48 3.38
N PRO A 13 -1.22 -11.09 4.09
CA PRO A 13 -0.88 -11.17 5.54
C PRO A 13 -0.39 -9.81 6.14
N PRO A 14 0.22 -9.79 7.36
CA PRO A 14 -0.45 -9.95 8.64
C PRO A 14 -1.26 -8.69 9.00
N LEU A 15 -2.52 -8.87 9.42
CA LEU A 15 -3.14 -7.87 10.30
C LEU A 15 -2.20 -7.76 11.50
N SER A 16 -1.68 -6.56 11.77
CA SER A 16 -0.95 -6.33 13.02
C SER A 16 -1.76 -6.98 14.15
N ALA A 17 -1.10 -7.72 15.06
CA ALA A 17 -1.81 -8.44 16.13
C ALA A 17 -2.76 -7.52 16.94
N VAL A 18 -2.52 -6.21 16.87
CA VAL A 18 -3.32 -5.15 17.45
C VAL A 18 -4.69 -4.99 16.75
N TYR A 19 -4.78 -5.05 15.42
CA TYR A 19 -6.06 -4.92 14.70
C TYR A 19 -6.96 -6.12 14.87
N THR A 20 -6.42 -7.32 14.78
CA THR A 20 -7.19 -8.53 15.05
C THR A 20 -7.74 -8.53 16.47
N ARG A 21 -7.00 -7.94 17.42
CA ARG A 21 -7.43 -7.83 18.82
C ARG A 21 -8.44 -6.73 19.05
N ILE A 22 -8.28 -5.54 18.46
CA ILE A 22 -9.25 -4.45 18.57
C ILE A 22 -10.57 -4.88 17.94
N PHE A 23 -10.54 -5.46 16.75
CA PHE A 23 -11.76 -5.92 16.07
C PHE A 23 -12.50 -6.99 16.88
N LYS A 24 -11.78 -7.96 17.46
CA LYS A 24 -12.39 -8.95 18.36
C LYS A 24 -13.10 -8.29 19.54
N VAL A 25 -12.44 -7.34 20.21
CA VAL A 25 -13.03 -6.63 21.34
C VAL A 25 -14.22 -5.79 20.90
N THR A 26 -14.12 -5.10 19.76
CA THR A 26 -15.22 -4.34 19.17
C THR A 26 -16.44 -5.22 18.87
N SER A 27 -16.25 -6.40 18.25
CA SER A 27 -17.34 -7.35 18.01
C SER A 27 -17.95 -7.83 19.32
N THR A 28 -17.14 -8.16 20.32
CA THR A 28 -17.65 -8.58 21.63
C THR A 28 -18.47 -7.48 22.32
N ILE A 29 -18.08 -6.20 22.22
CA ILE A 29 -18.86 -5.09 22.78
C ILE A 29 -20.19 -4.94 22.04
N ALA A 30 -20.17 -5.00 20.71
CA ALA A 30 -21.39 -4.96 19.91
C ALA A 30 -22.35 -6.12 20.23
N ASP A 31 -21.81 -7.33 20.40
CA ASP A 31 -22.57 -8.52 20.80
C ASP A 31 -23.15 -8.37 22.21
N LEU A 32 -22.42 -7.76 23.16
CA LEU A 32 -22.89 -7.49 24.52
C LEU A 32 -23.99 -6.41 24.59
N GLU A 33 -24.05 -5.54 23.60
CA GLU A 33 -25.07 -4.51 23.46
C GLU A 33 -26.28 -4.97 22.61
N ASP A 34 -26.33 -6.26 22.21
CA ASP A 34 -27.31 -6.81 21.28
C ASP A 34 -27.44 -5.95 20.00
N SER A 35 -26.31 -5.44 19.51
CA SER A 35 -26.28 -4.56 18.35
C SER A 35 -26.06 -5.35 17.05
N ASP A 36 -26.97 -5.19 16.09
CA ASP A 36 -26.91 -5.83 14.77
C ASP A 36 -25.74 -5.33 13.90
N SER A 37 -25.10 -4.21 14.28
CA SER A 37 -23.98 -3.61 13.56
C SER A 37 -22.88 -3.05 14.46
N ILE A 38 -21.64 -3.08 13.97
CA ILE A 38 -20.54 -2.41 14.65
C ILE A 38 -20.66 -0.90 14.44
N GLU A 39 -21.11 -0.23 15.49
CA GLU A 39 -21.15 1.22 15.58
C GLU A 39 -19.84 1.86 16.08
N SER A 40 -19.74 3.18 15.90
CA SER A 40 -18.52 3.94 16.19
C SER A 40 -18.16 3.94 17.68
N HIS A 41 -19.14 3.82 18.58
CA HIS A 41 -18.89 3.75 20.02
C HIS A 41 -18.29 2.41 20.45
N HIS A 42 -18.69 1.28 19.85
CA HIS A 42 -18.05 -0.03 20.10
C HIS A 42 -16.55 -0.02 19.73
N ILE A 43 -16.18 0.68 18.65
CA ILE A 43 -14.77 0.85 18.25
C ILE A 43 -14.04 1.75 19.24
N SER A 44 -14.68 2.86 19.65
CA SER A 44 -14.14 3.79 20.64
C SER A 44 -13.81 3.08 21.96
N GLU A 45 -14.75 2.27 22.45
CA GLU A 45 -14.62 1.56 23.71
C GLU A 45 -13.57 0.44 23.63
N ALA A 46 -13.55 -0.35 22.54
CA ALA A 46 -12.51 -1.35 22.31
C ALA A 46 -11.09 -0.76 22.28
N VAL A 47 -10.95 0.44 21.72
CA VAL A 47 -9.67 1.17 21.72
C VAL A 47 -9.34 1.69 23.12
N GLN A 48 -10.32 2.18 23.88
CA GLN A 48 -10.14 2.63 25.28
C GLN A 48 -9.66 1.49 26.19
N TYR A 49 -10.31 0.31 26.15
CA TYR A 49 -9.85 -0.87 26.91
C TYR A 49 -8.37 -1.19 26.62
N ARG A 50 -7.97 -1.10 25.35
CA ARG A 50 -6.58 -1.34 24.94
C ARG A 50 -5.59 -0.25 25.37
N MET A 51 -6.05 0.99 25.47
CA MET A 51 -5.23 2.10 25.96
C MET A 51 -4.99 1.99 27.47
N MET A 52 -5.97 1.48 28.23
CA MET A 52 -5.84 1.18 29.66
C MET A 52 -4.84 0.04 29.90
N ASP A 53 -4.92 -1.06 29.13
CA ASP A 53 -3.97 -2.18 29.18
C ASP A 53 -2.50 -1.80 28.97
N ARG A 54 -2.23 -0.67 28.27
CA ARG A 54 -0.88 -0.26 27.86
C ARG A 54 -0.34 0.97 28.57
N GLY A 55 -1.06 1.50 29.58
CA GLY A 55 -0.64 2.70 30.32
C GLY A 55 -0.46 3.96 29.45
N CYS A 56 -1.11 4.01 28.29
CA CYS A 56 -0.84 5.01 27.23
C CYS A 56 -1.76 6.24 27.29
N PHE A 57 -2.53 6.42 28.36
CA PHE A 57 -3.47 7.54 28.48
C PHE A 57 -2.74 8.85 28.86
N ARG A 58 -2.02 9.43 27.90
CA ARG A 58 -1.47 10.80 27.95
C ARG A 58 -2.27 11.73 27.02
N GLY A 59 -3.55 11.95 27.34
CA GLY A 59 -4.34 13.09 26.86
C GLY A 59 -4.52 13.28 25.35
N LYS A 60 -4.33 12.26 24.51
CA LYS A 60 -4.56 12.36 23.05
C LYS A 60 -6.03 12.09 22.74
N LYS A 61 -6.65 12.90 21.88
CA LYS A 61 -8.04 12.68 21.45
C LYS A 61 -8.11 11.41 20.58
N LEU A 62 -9.13 10.58 20.80
CA LEU A 62 -9.40 9.36 20.03
C LEU A 62 -9.47 9.63 18.51
N THR A 63 -10.02 10.79 18.14
CA THR A 63 -10.06 11.30 16.76
C THR A 63 -8.67 11.40 16.15
N ASP A 64 -7.66 11.82 16.91
CA ASP A 64 -6.29 11.98 16.41
C ASP A 64 -5.62 10.61 16.19
N VAL A 65 -6.00 9.61 16.97
CA VAL A 65 -5.49 8.23 16.85
C VAL A 65 -6.13 7.52 15.67
N ILE A 66 -7.44 7.68 15.48
CA ILE A 66 -8.19 7.15 14.34
C ILE A 66 -7.77 7.88 13.06
N GLN A 67 -7.62 9.21 13.09
CA GLN A 67 -7.13 10.00 11.95
C GLN A 67 -5.70 9.61 11.57
N LYS A 68 -4.80 9.45 12.54
CA LYS A 68 -3.45 8.92 12.31
C LYS A 68 -3.47 7.51 11.69
N TYR A 69 -4.43 6.67 12.07
CA TYR A 69 -4.62 5.36 11.45
C TYR A 69 -5.08 5.49 10.00
N TYR A 70 -6.11 6.30 9.71
CA TYR A 70 -6.56 6.54 8.33
C TYR A 70 -5.50 7.24 7.48
N ASP A 71 -4.58 7.99 8.09
CA ASP A 71 -3.42 8.59 7.42
C ASP A 71 -2.26 7.58 7.23
N ASN A 72 -2.23 6.48 7.99
CA ASN A 72 -1.34 5.33 7.74
C ASN A 72 -1.73 4.54 6.48
N CYS A 73 -2.82 4.89 5.79
CA CYS A 73 -3.20 4.32 4.49
C CYS A 73 -2.46 4.96 3.31
N MET A 74 -1.46 5.83 3.58
CA MET A 74 -0.60 6.38 2.55
C MET A 74 0.35 5.28 2.05
N ILE A 75 0.38 5.08 0.74
CA ILE A 75 1.28 4.12 0.09
C ILE A 75 2.40 4.93 -0.56
N VAL A 76 3.64 4.64 -0.17
CA VAL A 76 4.80 5.29 -0.78
C VAL A 76 5.23 4.49 -1.99
N PHE A 77 5.27 5.13 -3.15
CA PHE A 77 5.63 4.49 -4.40
C PHE A 77 7.10 4.70 -4.74
N ASP A 78 7.72 3.62 -5.17
CA ASP A 78 8.93 3.61 -5.99
C ASP A 78 8.57 3.87 -7.47
N SER A 79 9.54 4.34 -8.25
CA SER A 79 9.47 4.59 -9.69
C SER A 79 9.05 3.35 -10.46
N SER A 80 9.68 2.20 -10.17
CA SER A 80 9.48 0.97 -10.95
C SER A 80 8.02 0.52 -10.96
N THR A 81 7.39 0.44 -9.77
CA THR A 81 5.99 0.02 -9.63
C THR A 81 5.02 1.08 -10.15
N LEU A 82 5.31 2.37 -9.97
CA LEU A 82 4.46 3.43 -10.49
C LEU A 82 4.38 3.37 -12.02
N ILE A 83 5.53 3.23 -12.68
CA ILE A 83 5.63 3.11 -14.13
C ILE A 83 4.96 1.82 -14.60
N LEU A 84 5.23 0.68 -13.95
CA LEU A 84 4.62 -0.60 -14.33
C LEU A 84 3.10 -0.55 -14.28
N LEU A 85 2.51 0.01 -13.21
CA LEU A 85 1.05 0.15 -13.11
C LEU A 85 0.48 1.10 -14.17
N ALA A 86 1.21 2.16 -14.53
CA ALA A 86 0.81 3.05 -15.61
C ALA A 86 0.84 2.32 -16.96
N LYS A 87 1.93 1.57 -17.23
CA LYS A 87 2.13 0.79 -18.46
C LYS A 87 1.10 -0.30 -18.70
N ILE A 88 0.39 -0.75 -17.68
CA ILE A 88 -0.68 -1.76 -17.82
C ILE A 88 -2.08 -1.19 -17.63
N ASP A 89 -2.22 0.14 -17.64
CA ASP A 89 -3.49 0.84 -17.47
C ASP A 89 -4.21 0.44 -16.17
N MET A 90 -3.45 0.27 -15.08
CA MET A 90 -3.97 -0.07 -13.75
C MET A 90 -3.77 1.05 -12.73
N LEU A 91 -2.91 2.03 -13.01
CA LEU A 91 -2.63 3.13 -12.09
C LEU A 91 -3.87 3.98 -11.80
N GLU A 92 -4.72 4.26 -12.80
CA GLU A 92 -5.97 5.00 -12.59
C GLU A 92 -6.93 4.24 -11.67
N LEU A 93 -7.13 2.95 -11.94
CA LEU A 93 -7.97 2.06 -11.12
C LEU A 93 -7.43 2.02 -9.68
N PHE A 94 -6.12 1.91 -9.51
CA PHE A 94 -5.48 1.92 -8.20
C PHE A 94 -5.74 3.24 -7.45
N VAL A 95 -5.63 4.38 -8.14
CA VAL A 95 -5.87 5.71 -7.55
C VAL A 95 -7.34 5.91 -7.15
N ASN A 96 -8.28 5.46 -7.99
CA ASN A 96 -9.70 5.76 -7.84
C ASN A 96 -10.46 4.76 -6.95
N ASP A 97 -10.23 3.44 -7.09
CA ASP A 97 -10.99 2.43 -6.36
C ASP A 97 -10.45 2.16 -4.94
N LEU A 98 -9.18 2.50 -4.65
CA LEU A 98 -8.52 2.10 -3.40
C LEU A 98 -8.52 3.15 -2.29
N SER A 99 -9.17 4.31 -2.47
CA SER A 99 -8.98 5.47 -1.57
C SER A 99 -7.48 5.82 -1.37
N GLY A 100 -6.63 5.44 -2.33
CA GLY A 100 -5.18 5.40 -2.19
C GLY A 100 -4.61 6.80 -2.12
N LYS A 101 -4.21 7.22 -0.92
CA LYS A 101 -3.36 8.40 -0.76
C LYS A 101 -1.96 7.98 -1.24
N ILE A 102 -1.64 8.23 -2.50
CA ILE A 102 -0.33 7.92 -3.06
C ILE A 102 0.65 9.02 -2.68
N LEU A 103 1.84 8.61 -2.25
CA LEU A 103 2.96 9.50 -2.03
C LEU A 103 4.17 9.03 -2.82
N ILE A 104 4.85 9.95 -3.49
CA ILE A 104 6.14 9.67 -4.14
C ILE A 104 7.21 10.64 -3.64
N PRO A 105 8.46 10.17 -3.47
CA PRO A 105 9.62 11.03 -3.37
C PRO A 105 9.80 11.91 -4.61
N GLU A 106 10.50 13.03 -4.46
CA GLU A 106 10.85 13.87 -5.62
C GLU A 106 11.74 13.15 -6.64
N LYS A 107 12.67 12.31 -6.18
CA LYS A 107 13.49 11.52 -7.09
C LYS A 107 12.63 10.60 -7.94
N VAL A 108 11.67 9.93 -7.31
CA VAL A 108 10.70 9.06 -8.00
C VAL A 108 9.87 9.83 -9.02
N LYS A 109 9.42 11.05 -8.70
CA LYS A 109 8.77 11.94 -9.68
C LYS A 109 9.67 12.20 -10.89
N ARG A 110 10.95 12.54 -10.66
CA ARG A 110 11.89 12.84 -11.75
C ARG A 110 12.10 11.63 -12.66
N GLU A 111 12.28 10.45 -12.09
CA GLU A 111 12.49 9.20 -12.85
C GLU A 111 11.22 8.76 -13.59
N SER A 112 10.06 8.84 -12.93
CA SER A 112 8.77 8.43 -13.51
C SER A 112 8.25 9.39 -14.58
N CYS A 113 8.82 10.60 -14.66
CA CYS A 113 8.46 11.62 -15.64
C CYS A 113 9.60 11.95 -16.61
N ASP A 114 10.59 11.05 -16.75
CA ASP A 114 11.67 11.23 -17.72
C ASP A 114 11.17 11.03 -19.17
N VAL A 115 11.65 11.85 -20.10
CA VAL A 115 10.88 12.47 -21.20
C VAL A 115 10.65 11.56 -22.43
N SER A 116 10.66 10.23 -22.27
CA SER A 116 10.56 9.29 -23.40
C SER A 116 9.39 8.31 -23.34
N ALA A 117 8.67 8.26 -22.22
CA ALA A 117 7.62 7.27 -21.99
C ALA A 117 6.21 7.84 -22.27
N ILE A 118 5.36 7.04 -22.94
CA ILE A 118 3.98 7.41 -23.35
C ILE A 118 3.11 7.71 -22.12
N GLU A 119 3.45 7.12 -20.97
CA GLU A 119 2.71 7.20 -19.72
C GLU A 119 2.94 8.52 -18.94
N VAL A 120 3.99 9.28 -19.28
CA VAL A 120 4.40 10.49 -18.53
C VAL A 120 3.30 11.54 -18.44
N PRO A 121 2.61 11.93 -19.53
CA PRO A 121 1.53 12.92 -19.46
C PRO A 121 0.40 12.48 -18.51
N PHE A 122 0.12 11.17 -18.44
CA PHE A 122 -0.89 10.63 -17.56
C PHE A 122 -0.46 10.71 -16.08
N ILE A 123 0.78 10.33 -15.75
CA ILE A 123 1.32 10.45 -14.39
C ILE A 123 1.34 11.91 -13.93
N LEU A 124 1.77 12.84 -14.78
CA LEU A 124 1.78 14.28 -14.49
C LEU A 124 0.36 14.79 -14.21
N LYS A 125 -0.63 14.40 -15.01
CA LYS A 125 -2.05 14.75 -14.78
C LYS A 125 -2.54 14.28 -13.41
N LEU A 126 -2.14 13.10 -12.94
CA LEU A 126 -2.50 12.59 -11.61
C LEU A 126 -1.84 13.40 -10.48
N ILE A 127 -0.60 13.84 -10.69
CA ILE A 127 0.12 14.72 -9.74
C ILE A 127 -0.55 16.10 -9.67
N GLU A 128 -0.84 16.71 -10.82
CA GLU A 128 -1.51 18.02 -10.91
C GLU A 128 -2.88 18.02 -10.25
N LYS A 129 -3.65 16.94 -10.47
CA LYS A 129 -4.95 16.71 -9.80
C LYS A 129 -4.82 16.35 -8.31
N LYS A 130 -3.62 16.37 -7.74
CA LYS A 130 -3.30 16.02 -6.33
C LYS A 130 -3.75 14.61 -5.93
N LYS A 131 -3.92 13.72 -6.90
CA LYS A 131 -4.20 12.30 -6.67
C LYS A 131 -2.92 11.56 -6.24
N ILE A 132 -1.78 11.98 -6.78
CA ILE A 132 -0.45 11.59 -6.34
C ILE A 132 0.19 12.78 -5.63
N LYS A 133 0.58 12.60 -4.36
CA LYS A 133 1.31 13.62 -3.60
C LYS A 133 2.80 13.42 -3.80
N VAL A 134 3.53 14.53 -3.87
CA VAL A 134 5.01 14.52 -3.96
C VAL A 134 5.56 15.10 -2.66
N SER A 135 6.61 14.49 -2.11
CA SER A 135 7.25 14.99 -0.89
C SER A 135 8.77 14.86 -0.94
N HIS A 136 9.45 15.87 -0.40
CA HIS A 136 10.89 15.82 -0.17
C HIS A 136 11.24 14.84 0.96
N VAL A 137 12.32 14.11 0.74
CA VAL A 137 12.94 13.25 1.75
C VAL A 137 14.10 14.00 2.40
N LYS A 138 14.15 14.01 3.74
CA LYS A 138 15.27 14.60 4.49
C LYS A 138 16.32 13.53 4.80
N GLY A 139 17.50 13.94 5.26
CA GLY A 139 18.50 12.99 5.78
C GLY A 139 19.26 12.23 4.69
N LYS A 140 20.20 12.93 4.03
CA LYS A 140 21.05 12.33 2.99
C LYS A 140 21.91 11.17 3.51
N LYS A 141 22.29 11.20 4.79
CA LYS A 141 23.13 10.17 5.40
C LYS A 141 22.36 8.87 5.62
N GLU A 142 21.10 8.98 6.05
CA GLU A 142 20.18 7.87 6.26
C GLU A 142 19.83 7.21 4.93
N ILE A 143 19.54 8.00 3.89
CA ILE A 143 19.31 7.50 2.53
C ILE A 143 20.53 6.73 2.04
N ARG A 144 21.74 7.32 2.16
CA ARG A 144 22.98 6.66 1.73
C ARG A 144 23.21 5.35 2.48
N LYS A 145 22.95 5.33 3.79
CA LYS A 145 23.05 4.10 4.58
C LYS A 145 22.06 3.03 4.09
N LEU A 146 20.82 3.38 3.78
CA LEU A 146 19.86 2.44 3.20
C LEU A 146 20.35 1.90 1.84
N MET A 147 20.92 2.76 1.00
CA MET A 147 21.52 2.35 -0.28
C MET A 147 22.65 1.35 -0.05
N ASP A 148 23.58 1.63 0.86
CA ASP A 148 24.75 0.80 1.13
C ASP A 148 24.36 -0.54 1.80
N ASP A 149 23.52 -0.50 2.84
CA ASP A 149 23.13 -1.68 3.63
C ASP A 149 22.30 -2.68 2.81
N PHE A 150 21.40 -2.17 1.95
CA PHE A 150 20.44 -2.99 1.22
C PHE A 150 20.73 -3.08 -0.28
N HIS A 151 21.76 -2.41 -0.79
CA HIS A 151 22.10 -2.32 -2.21
C HIS A 151 20.93 -1.78 -3.05
N LEU A 152 20.38 -0.65 -2.59
CA LEU A 152 19.25 0.03 -3.23
C LEU A 152 19.72 1.15 -4.13
N ASP A 153 18.93 1.44 -5.17
CA ASP A 153 19.10 2.70 -5.88
C ASP A 153 18.59 3.90 -5.04
N SER A 154 18.84 5.10 -5.53
CA SER A 154 18.46 6.32 -4.82
C SER A 154 16.95 6.52 -4.70
N GLY A 155 16.17 6.09 -5.71
CA GLY A 155 14.71 6.22 -5.72
C GLY A 155 14.05 5.29 -4.71
N GLU A 156 14.48 4.02 -4.69
CA GLU A 156 14.07 2.99 -3.73
C GLU A 156 14.41 3.41 -2.29
N ALA A 157 15.65 3.84 -2.05
CA ALA A 157 16.09 4.28 -0.73
C ALA A 157 15.31 5.53 -0.26
N GLU A 158 15.03 6.48 -1.16
CA GLU A 158 14.18 7.64 -0.85
C GLU A 158 12.74 7.22 -0.50
N ALA A 159 12.15 6.27 -1.22
CA ALA A 159 10.80 5.77 -0.94
C ALA A 159 10.72 5.13 0.45
N ILE A 160 11.70 4.28 0.79
CA ILE A 160 11.79 3.65 2.12
C ILE A 160 12.03 4.70 3.22
N ALA A 161 12.98 5.61 3.02
CA ALA A 161 13.26 6.67 3.98
C ALA A 161 12.04 7.56 4.20
N LEU A 162 11.29 7.90 3.15
CA LEU A 162 10.08 8.70 3.25
C LEU A 162 8.99 7.99 4.05
N ALA A 163 8.78 6.69 3.80
CA ALA A 163 7.83 5.88 4.56
C ALA A 163 8.18 5.88 6.06
N LEU A 164 9.45 5.63 6.39
CA LEU A 164 9.94 5.62 7.77
C LEU A 164 9.79 6.98 8.45
N GLN A 165 10.17 8.08 7.79
CA GLN A 165 10.09 9.43 8.34
C GLN A 165 8.66 9.87 8.64
N LYS A 166 7.71 9.45 7.80
CA LYS A 166 6.29 9.80 7.95
C LYS A 166 5.51 8.79 8.78
N GLY A 167 6.11 7.65 9.13
CA GLY A 167 5.48 6.58 9.88
C GLY A 167 4.50 5.73 9.05
N TYR A 168 4.59 5.78 7.73
CA TYR A 168 3.79 4.93 6.84
C TYR A 168 4.32 3.50 6.82
N LYS A 169 3.44 2.56 6.50
CA LYS A 169 3.73 1.12 6.60
C LYS A 169 3.81 0.38 5.30
N ILE A 170 3.41 1.00 4.19
CA ILE A 170 3.22 0.31 2.92
C ILE A 170 4.03 0.99 1.84
N ILE A 171 4.85 0.20 1.16
CA ILE A 171 5.65 0.63 0.02
C ILE A 171 5.23 -0.13 -1.23
N ALA A 172 4.99 0.56 -2.33
CA ALA A 172 4.81 -0.06 -3.63
C ALA A 172 6.18 -0.17 -4.32
N THR A 173 6.70 -1.39 -4.46
CA THR A 173 7.98 -1.68 -5.13
C THR A 173 7.96 -3.11 -5.69
N ASP A 174 8.52 -3.28 -6.89
CA ASP A 174 8.74 -4.58 -7.54
C ASP A 174 10.21 -5.04 -7.44
N ASP A 175 11.09 -4.20 -6.87
CA ASP A 175 12.51 -4.52 -6.73
C ASP A 175 12.78 -5.53 -5.60
N ARG A 176 13.69 -6.46 -5.88
CA ARG A 176 14.01 -7.56 -4.95
C ARG A 176 14.70 -7.05 -3.69
N ASN A 177 15.65 -6.14 -3.83
CA ASN A 177 16.40 -5.59 -2.71
C ASN A 177 15.51 -4.64 -1.89
N ALA A 178 14.69 -3.82 -2.54
CA ALA A 178 13.70 -3.00 -1.86
C ALA A 178 12.69 -3.84 -1.06
N ILE A 179 12.18 -4.95 -1.62
CA ILE A 179 11.31 -5.89 -0.90
C ILE A 179 12.03 -6.52 0.31
N LYS A 180 13.31 -6.88 0.18
CA LYS A 180 14.10 -7.40 1.31
C LYS A 180 14.26 -6.34 2.41
N ALA A 181 14.56 -5.10 2.03
CA ALA A 181 14.67 -3.99 2.95
C ALA A 181 13.35 -3.76 3.69
N CYS A 182 12.21 -3.76 2.98
CA CYS A 182 10.89 -3.63 3.58
C CYS A 182 10.65 -4.70 4.65
N ARG A 183 10.93 -5.97 4.35
CA ARG A 183 10.78 -7.07 5.32
C ARG A 183 11.63 -6.88 6.58
N LEU A 184 12.89 -6.47 6.42
CA LEU A 184 13.81 -6.25 7.55
C LEU A 184 13.44 -5.02 8.38
N LEU A 185 12.83 -4.01 7.75
CA LEU A 185 12.39 -2.76 8.38
C LEU A 185 10.95 -2.82 8.89
N ASN A 186 10.30 -3.99 8.83
CA ASN A 186 8.90 -4.20 9.22
C ASN A 186 7.94 -3.24 8.51
N LEU A 187 8.15 -3.10 7.21
CA LEU A 187 7.28 -2.41 6.25
C LEU A 187 6.61 -3.47 5.36
N ASP A 188 5.31 -3.31 5.18
CA ASP A 188 4.57 -4.07 4.18
C ASP A 188 4.90 -3.54 2.78
N PHE A 189 4.75 -4.40 1.78
CA PHE A 189 5.01 -4.03 0.40
C PHE A 189 3.91 -4.50 -0.55
N ILE A 190 3.75 -3.77 -1.64
CA ILE A 190 2.82 -4.06 -2.74
C ILE A 190 3.62 -4.09 -4.04
N THR A 191 3.32 -5.05 -4.91
CA THR A 191 3.94 -5.22 -6.24
C THR A 191 2.90 -4.98 -7.33
N ALA A 192 3.31 -4.58 -8.54
CA ALA A 192 2.39 -4.39 -9.66
C ALA A 192 1.61 -5.68 -9.98
N ILE A 193 2.27 -6.83 -9.91
CA ILE A 193 1.63 -8.13 -10.14
C ILE A 193 0.58 -8.44 -9.06
N SER A 194 0.83 -8.10 -7.80
CA SER A 194 -0.15 -8.31 -6.72
C SER A 194 -1.37 -7.41 -6.86
N VAL A 195 -1.19 -6.18 -7.35
CA VAL A 195 -2.30 -5.26 -7.67
C VAL A 195 -3.17 -5.85 -8.77
N LEU A 196 -2.55 -6.36 -9.84
CA LEU A 196 -3.27 -6.97 -10.95
C LEU A 196 -4.10 -8.19 -10.52
N ILE A 197 -3.47 -9.14 -9.82
CA ILE A 197 -4.16 -10.35 -9.35
C ILE A 197 -5.34 -9.95 -8.45
N ARG A 198 -5.13 -8.96 -7.58
CA ARG A 198 -6.15 -8.51 -6.66
C ARG A 198 -7.33 -7.84 -7.36
N ALA A 199 -7.07 -7.03 -8.39
CA ALA A 199 -8.14 -6.43 -9.20
C ALA A 199 -9.01 -7.52 -9.84
N TYR A 200 -8.40 -8.58 -10.34
CA TYR A 200 -9.13 -9.75 -10.86
C TYR A 200 -9.93 -10.49 -9.77
N GLU A 201 -9.32 -10.81 -8.63
CA GLU A 201 -10.00 -11.49 -7.51
C GLU A 201 -11.20 -10.71 -6.97
N LYS A 202 -11.16 -9.37 -7.11
CA LYS A 202 -12.24 -8.46 -6.76
C LYS A 202 -13.26 -8.23 -7.86
N LYS A 203 -13.09 -8.89 -9.02
CA LYS A 203 -13.95 -8.74 -10.20
C LYS A 203 -13.99 -7.29 -10.71
N VAL A 204 -12.95 -6.49 -10.43
CA VAL A 204 -12.78 -5.15 -10.98
C VAL A 204 -12.41 -5.23 -12.46
N ILE A 205 -11.62 -6.25 -12.82
CA ILE A 205 -11.26 -6.57 -14.20
C ILE A 205 -11.65 -8.01 -14.53
N GLY A 206 -11.93 -8.25 -15.82
CA GLY A 206 -12.26 -9.59 -16.34
C GLY A 206 -11.04 -10.52 -16.40
N LYS A 207 -11.28 -11.82 -16.56
CA LYS A 207 -10.21 -12.83 -16.68
C LYS A 207 -9.30 -12.59 -17.89
N GLU A 208 -9.90 -12.31 -19.05
CA GLU A 208 -9.17 -12.08 -20.29
C GLU A 208 -8.32 -10.81 -20.20
N GLU A 209 -8.89 -9.74 -19.67
CA GLU A 209 -8.19 -8.48 -19.40
C GLU A 209 -7.03 -8.68 -18.42
N ALA A 210 -7.25 -9.41 -17.33
CA ALA A 210 -6.21 -9.70 -16.35
C ALA A 210 -5.04 -10.49 -16.95
N LEU A 211 -5.32 -11.47 -17.81
CA LEU A 211 -4.28 -12.22 -18.52
C LEU A 211 -3.52 -11.33 -19.51
N ALA A 212 -4.20 -10.50 -20.29
CA ALA A 212 -3.55 -9.59 -21.23
C ALA A 212 -2.63 -8.58 -20.50
N LYS A 213 -3.09 -8.00 -19.39
CA LYS A 213 -2.28 -7.11 -18.54
C LYS A 213 -1.11 -7.85 -17.88
N LEU A 214 -1.28 -9.13 -17.53
CA LEU A 214 -0.19 -9.94 -16.99
C LEU A 214 0.91 -10.17 -18.04
N GLU A 215 0.54 -10.46 -19.29
CA GLU A 215 1.53 -10.60 -20.37
C GLU A 215 2.31 -9.30 -20.59
N ARG A 216 1.64 -8.14 -20.53
CA ARG A 216 2.31 -6.82 -20.56
C ARG A 216 3.24 -6.62 -19.37
N LEU A 217 2.85 -7.00 -18.15
CA LEU A 217 3.78 -6.95 -17.00
C LEU A 217 5.01 -7.83 -17.23
N VAL A 218 4.83 -9.02 -17.81
CA VAL A 218 5.94 -9.95 -18.07
C VAL A 218 6.90 -9.41 -19.13
N SER A 219 6.40 -8.72 -20.16
CA SER A 219 7.27 -8.12 -21.18
C SER A 219 8.08 -6.93 -20.65
N GLU A 220 7.52 -6.19 -19.69
CA GLU A 220 8.16 -4.99 -19.12
C GLU A 220 9.02 -5.28 -17.88
N GLY A 221 8.67 -6.28 -17.08
CA GLY A 221 9.24 -6.54 -15.77
C GLY A 221 10.11 -7.80 -15.68
N ARG A 222 11.04 -7.81 -14.73
CA ARG A 222 11.97 -8.93 -14.51
C ARG A 222 11.41 -9.97 -13.52
N TYR A 223 10.32 -10.61 -13.91
CA TYR A 223 9.66 -11.61 -13.06
C TYR A 223 10.25 -13.02 -13.26
N SER A 224 10.39 -13.77 -12.16
CA SER A 224 10.76 -15.19 -12.26
C SER A 224 9.60 -16.01 -12.85
N LYS A 225 9.91 -17.09 -13.58
CA LYS A 225 8.89 -18.03 -14.11
C LYS A 225 7.92 -18.52 -13.03
N LYS A 226 8.40 -18.70 -11.79
CA LYS A 226 7.58 -19.10 -10.64
C LYS A 226 6.50 -18.06 -10.31
N ILE A 227 6.88 -16.77 -10.25
CA ILE A 227 5.95 -15.67 -9.97
C ILE A 227 4.90 -15.55 -11.08
N ILE A 228 5.33 -15.68 -12.34
CA ILE A 228 4.43 -15.61 -13.50
C ILE A 228 3.43 -16.76 -13.49
N ASN A 229 3.90 -17.98 -13.23
CA ASN A 229 3.04 -19.17 -13.18
C ASN A 229 2.04 -19.09 -12.01
N ASP A 230 2.47 -18.62 -10.84
CA ASP A 230 1.59 -18.38 -9.68
C ASP A 230 0.49 -17.37 -10.03
N ALA A 231 0.86 -16.22 -10.62
CA ALA A 231 -0.09 -15.21 -11.05
C ALA A 231 -1.09 -15.73 -12.09
N ARG A 232 -0.60 -16.45 -13.11
CA ARG A 232 -1.45 -17.10 -14.12
C ARG A 232 -2.39 -18.12 -13.50
N ALA A 233 -1.93 -18.92 -12.54
CA ALA A 233 -2.77 -19.90 -11.86
C ALA A 233 -3.90 -19.22 -11.08
N ARG A 234 -3.59 -18.18 -10.30
CA ARG A 234 -4.59 -17.41 -9.55
C ARG A 234 -5.63 -16.75 -10.47
N ILE A 235 -5.19 -16.18 -11.59
CA ILE A 235 -6.11 -15.56 -12.58
C ILE A 235 -6.95 -16.60 -13.33
N LYS A 236 -6.41 -17.80 -13.58
CA LYS A 236 -7.16 -18.85 -14.30
C LYS A 236 -8.21 -19.56 -13.44
N GLY A 237 -8.17 -19.37 -12.12
CA GLY A 237 -9.08 -20.01 -11.16
C GLY A 237 -8.44 -21.20 -10.44
N GLY A 238 -7.16 -21.12 -10.09
CA GLY A 238 -6.51 -22.13 -9.26
C GLY A 238 -7.16 -22.17 -7.87
N ASN A 239 -7.82 -23.30 -7.57
CA ASN A 239 -8.26 -23.68 -6.22
C ASN A 239 -7.09 -23.72 -5.24
#